data_AF-A0A497EFP2-F1
#
_entry.id   AF-A0A497EFP2-F1
#
_cell.length_a   1.000
_cell.length_b   1.000
_cell.length_c   1.000
_cell.angle_alpha   90.00
_cell.angle_beta   90.00
_cell.angle_gamma   90.00
#
_symmetry.space_group_name_H-M   'P 1'
#
loop_
_entity.id
_entity.type
_entity.pdbx_description
1 polymer ?
#
loop_
_entity_poly.entity_id
_entity_poly.type
_entity_poly.pdbx_seq_one_letter_code
_entity_poly.pdbx_strand_id
1 'polypeptide(L)'
;MIVRRLLPVLVIMASAIFGQGATWWDVHLADSQMDLMRARTQALEIIEGDSRSPDAVAVAGWWLDTLDSLPNPGEILEITTPPINPELAFILSLIESELSAMPPAGVLGDAELSGPWGVFGRLGLERDVVPADTGLP
;
A
#
# COMPACT_ATOMS: atom_id res chain seq x y z
N MET A 1 57.00 29.17 5.75
CA MET A 1 56.63 27.76 5.43
C MET A 1 56.22 27.08 6.72
N ILE A 2 54.93 26.79 6.89
CA ILE A 2 54.32 25.58 7.48
C ILE A 2 52.82 25.82 7.39
N VAL A 3 52.26 25.25 6.33
CA VAL A 3 50.83 25.11 6.07
C VAL A 3 50.41 23.78 6.71
N ARG A 4 49.12 23.68 7.07
CA ARG A 4 48.36 22.44 7.37
C ARG A 4 48.38 22.00 8.84
N ARG A 5 47.21 22.08 9.48
CA ARG A 5 46.39 20.91 9.86
C ARG A 5 45.32 21.31 10.90
N LEU A 6 44.28 22.02 10.49
CA LEU A 6 43.05 22.14 11.28
C LEU A 6 41.85 22.29 10.33
N LEU A 7 41.52 21.20 9.63
CA LEU A 7 40.25 21.01 8.90
C LEU A 7 40.22 19.55 8.45
N PRO A 8 39.67 18.65 9.28
CA PRO A 8 38.61 17.78 8.75
C PRO A 8 37.59 17.36 9.82
N VAL A 9 37.09 18.28 10.65
CA VAL A 9 36.00 17.95 11.60
C VAL A 9 34.66 18.58 11.19
N LEU A 10 34.65 19.42 10.14
CA LEU A 10 33.47 20.23 9.78
C LEU A 10 32.74 19.78 8.50
N VAL A 11 32.80 18.50 8.12
CA VAL A 11 32.13 18.01 6.89
C VAL A 11 31.12 16.88 7.12
N ILE A 12 30.97 16.34 8.34
CA ILE A 12 30.06 15.20 8.59
C ILE A 12 28.64 15.62 9.04
N MET A 13 28.36 16.92 9.24
CA MET A 13 27.06 17.39 9.73
C MET A 13 26.27 18.21 8.69
N ALA A 14 26.30 17.80 7.41
CA ALA A 14 25.63 18.54 6.33
C ALA A 14 24.68 17.69 5.47
N SER A 15 24.21 16.54 5.96
CA SER A 15 23.27 15.68 5.21
C SER A 15 21.88 15.54 5.85
N ALA A 16 21.63 16.18 6.99
CA ALA A 16 20.39 15.98 7.75
C ALA A 16 19.31 17.03 7.46
N ILE A 17 19.14 17.49 6.21
CA ILE A 17 17.97 18.30 5.80
C ILE A 17 17.64 18.05 4.33
N PHE A 18 17.19 16.83 4.00
CA PHE A 18 16.30 16.60 2.87
C PHE A 18 15.00 16.04 3.48
N GLY A 19 13.85 16.55 3.05
CA GLY A 19 12.55 16.42 3.73
C GLY A 19 12.20 14.98 4.13
N GLN A 20 11.68 14.82 5.35
CA GLN A 20 11.18 13.56 5.89
C GLN A 20 9.86 13.18 5.20
N GLY A 21 9.92 12.77 3.93
CA GLY A 21 8.86 11.99 3.30
C GLY A 21 9.01 10.52 3.69
N ALA A 22 7.92 9.76 3.70
CA ALA A 22 8.00 8.31 3.77
C ALA A 22 8.85 7.78 2.59
N THR A 23 9.55 6.67 2.82
CA THR A 23 10.35 5.96 1.81
C THR A 23 9.85 4.54 1.65
N TRP A 24 10.24 3.84 0.58
CA TRP A 24 9.91 2.42 0.41
C TRP A 24 10.29 1.58 1.64
N TRP A 25 11.39 1.92 2.32
CA TRP A 25 11.81 1.21 3.52
C TRP A 25 10.82 1.33 4.68
N ASP A 26 10.12 2.46 4.80
CA ASP A 26 9.10 2.66 5.82
C ASP A 26 7.88 1.76 5.58
N VAL A 27 7.45 1.64 4.31
CA VAL A 27 6.38 0.72 3.89
C VAL A 27 6.75 -0.73 4.19
N HIS A 28 7.94 -1.16 3.77
CA HIS A 28 8.42 -2.51 4.02
C HIS A 28 8.53 -2.82 5.52
N LEU A 29 8.99 -1.85 6.33
CA LEU A 29 9.06 -2.03 7.77
C LEU A 29 7.67 -2.16 8.40
N ALA A 30 6.71 -1.32 8.01
CA ALA A 30 5.33 -1.41 8.50
C ALA A 30 4.67 -2.75 8.12
N ASP A 31 4.85 -3.19 6.87
CA ASP A 31 4.39 -4.49 6.38
C ASP A 31 5.00 -5.65 7.19
N SER A 32 6.31 -5.60 7.45
CA SER A 32 7.00 -6.61 8.28
C SER A 32 6.52 -6.67 9.73
N GLN A 33 5.92 -5.57 10.21
CA GLN A 33 5.29 -5.46 11.53
C GLN A 33 3.80 -5.87 11.52
N MET A 34 3.30 -6.34 10.38
CA MET A 34 1.89 -6.66 10.13
C MET A 34 0.95 -5.45 10.28
N ASP A 35 1.49 -4.23 10.13
CA ASP A 35 0.72 -2.99 10.16
C ASP A 35 0.37 -2.54 8.73
N LEU A 36 -0.56 -3.28 8.11
CA LEU A 36 -0.94 -3.08 6.71
C LEU A 36 -1.57 -1.70 6.45
N MET A 37 -2.31 -1.16 7.43
CA MET A 37 -2.90 0.16 7.33
C MET A 37 -1.84 1.25 7.27
N ARG A 38 -0.81 1.16 8.11
CA ARG A 38 0.31 2.10 8.07
C ARG A 38 1.12 1.95 6.79
N ALA A 39 1.43 0.72 6.37
CA ALA A 39 2.15 0.46 5.13
C ALA A 39 1.43 1.09 3.93
N ARG A 40 0.10 0.92 3.86
CA ARG A 40 -0.78 1.55 2.87
C ARG A 40 -0.72 3.07 2.90
N THR A 41 -0.85 3.69 4.07
CA THR A 41 -0.80 5.17 4.18
C THR A 41 0.53 5.70 3.68
N GLN A 42 1.64 5.09 4.12
CA GLN A 42 2.99 5.49 3.69
C GLN A 42 3.21 5.27 2.19
N ALA A 43 2.65 4.19 1.64
CA ALA A 43 2.68 3.91 0.21
C ALA A 43 2.01 5.01 -0.62
N LEU A 44 0.83 5.45 -0.19
CA LEU A 44 0.10 6.54 -0.85
C LEU A 44 0.86 7.86 -0.76
N GLU A 45 1.41 8.20 0.42
CA GLU A 45 2.23 9.40 0.62
C GLU A 45 3.45 9.45 -0.33
N ILE A 46 4.10 8.30 -0.58
CA ILE A 46 5.24 8.19 -1.50
C ILE A 46 4.82 8.48 -2.94
N ILE A 47 3.72 7.88 -3.39
CA ILE A 47 3.23 8.04 -4.77
C ILE A 47 2.73 9.45 -5.03
N GLU A 48 1.98 10.03 -4.07
CA GLU A 48 1.49 11.41 -4.14
C GLU A 48 2.65 12.42 -4.09
N GLY A 49 3.68 12.14 -3.27
CA GLY A 49 4.85 13.01 -3.11
C GLY A 49 5.72 13.11 -4.37
N ASP A 50 6.07 11.98 -4.99
CA ASP A 50 6.82 11.96 -6.26
C ASP A 50 6.56 10.69 -7.08
N SER A 51 5.58 10.75 -7.99
CA SER A 51 5.24 9.68 -8.93
C SER A 51 6.34 9.38 -9.98
N ARG A 52 7.46 10.09 -9.99
CA ARG A 52 8.63 9.76 -10.83
C ARG A 52 9.71 8.98 -10.08
N SER A 53 9.62 8.92 -8.76
CA SER A 53 10.64 8.33 -7.91
C SER A 53 10.73 6.80 -8.08
N PRO A 54 11.90 6.20 -7.84
CA PRO A 54 12.03 4.75 -7.77
C PRO A 54 11.26 4.16 -6.57
N ASP A 55 11.10 4.92 -5.49
CA ASP A 55 10.30 4.50 -4.33
C ASP A 55 8.83 4.33 -4.71
N ALA A 56 8.26 5.22 -5.55
CA ALA A 56 6.91 5.06 -6.06
C ALA A 56 6.74 3.76 -6.88
N VAL A 57 7.74 3.39 -7.68
CA VAL A 57 7.73 2.10 -8.42
C VAL A 57 7.78 0.91 -7.47
N ALA A 58 8.68 0.94 -6.48
CA ALA A 58 8.82 -0.13 -5.50
C ALA A 58 7.53 -0.33 -4.69
N VAL A 59 6.95 0.78 -4.22
CA VAL A 59 5.67 0.78 -3.51
C VAL A 59 4.53 0.25 -4.36
N ALA A 60 4.44 0.65 -5.63
CA ALA A 60 3.41 0.11 -6.53
C ALA A 60 3.57 -1.40 -6.75
N GLY A 61 4.81 -1.90 -6.79
CA GLY A 61 5.08 -3.34 -6.86
C GLY A 61 4.58 -4.10 -5.62
N TRP A 62 4.86 -3.56 -4.43
CA TRP A 62 4.30 -4.10 -3.19
C TRP A 62 2.76 -4.03 -3.14
N TRP A 63 2.20 -2.91 -3.60
CA TRP A 63 0.75 -2.74 -3.67
C TRP A 63 0.10 -3.80 -4.55
N LEU A 64 0.68 -4.07 -5.72
CA LEU A 64 0.25 -5.12 -6.63
C LEU A 64 0.29 -6.51 -5.96
N ASP A 65 1.36 -6.83 -5.23
CA ASP A 65 1.52 -8.11 -4.51
C ASP A 65 0.52 -8.27 -3.35
N THR A 66 0.01 -7.16 -2.81
CA THR A 66 -0.82 -7.12 -1.61
C THR A 66 -2.28 -6.77 -1.89
N LEU A 67 -2.70 -6.68 -3.17
CA LEU A 67 -4.01 -6.19 -3.60
C LEU A 67 -5.20 -6.81 -2.86
N ASP A 68 -5.19 -8.13 -2.67
CA ASP A 68 -6.29 -8.88 -2.06
C ASP A 68 -6.48 -8.58 -0.57
N SER A 69 -5.43 -8.07 0.09
CA SER A 69 -5.44 -7.76 1.52
C SER A 69 -5.62 -6.28 1.81
N LEU A 70 -5.41 -5.41 0.81
CA LEU A 70 -5.47 -3.97 1.00
C LEU A 70 -6.92 -3.48 1.08
N PRO A 71 -7.25 -2.64 2.08
CA PRO A 71 -8.53 -1.93 2.07
C PRO A 71 -8.50 -0.85 0.99
N ASN A 72 -9.60 -0.77 0.23
CA ASN A 72 -9.76 0.13 -0.91
C ASN A 72 -8.51 0.17 -1.83
N PRO A 73 -8.19 -0.93 -2.52
CA PRO A 73 -6.96 -1.06 -3.30
C PRO A 73 -6.93 -0.18 -4.57
N GLY A 74 -8.06 0.41 -4.98
CA GLY A 74 -8.15 1.31 -6.12
C GLY A 74 -7.61 2.72 -5.88
N GLU A 75 -7.43 3.11 -4.61
CA GLU A 75 -7.04 4.49 -4.23
C GLU A 75 -5.71 4.94 -4.87
N ILE A 76 -4.78 4.01 -5.07
CA ILE A 76 -3.48 4.27 -5.72
C ILE A 76 -3.63 4.84 -7.14
N LEU A 77 -4.69 4.45 -7.87
CA LEU A 77 -4.96 4.90 -9.23
C LEU A 77 -5.49 6.35 -9.24
N GLU A 78 -6.16 6.77 -8.16
CA GLU A 78 -6.80 8.08 -8.04
C GLU A 78 -5.79 9.18 -7.66
N ILE A 79 -4.79 8.85 -6.84
CA ILE A 79 -3.83 9.84 -6.31
C ILE A 79 -2.64 10.11 -7.24
N THR A 80 -2.39 9.21 -8.20
CA THR A 80 -1.22 9.32 -9.07
C THR A 80 -1.37 10.51 -10.02
N THR A 81 -0.41 11.43 -10.01
CA THR A 81 -0.50 12.66 -10.82
C THR A 81 0.63 12.75 -11.87
N PRO A 82 0.34 13.07 -13.14
CA PRO A 82 1.38 13.31 -14.15
C PRO A 82 2.32 14.47 -13.81
N PRO A 83 3.61 14.42 -14.22
CA PRO A 83 4.26 13.36 -15.00
C PRO A 83 4.64 12.13 -14.14
N ILE A 84 4.50 10.92 -14.69
CA ILE A 84 4.74 9.67 -13.96
C ILE A 84 5.91 8.89 -14.54
N ASN A 85 6.58 8.08 -13.72
CA ASN A 85 7.58 7.11 -14.18
C ASN A 85 6.93 6.09 -15.13
N PRO A 86 7.50 5.75 -16.30
CA PRO A 86 6.92 4.75 -17.20
C PRO A 86 6.79 3.35 -16.58
N GLU A 87 7.67 2.96 -15.67
CA GLU A 87 7.56 1.69 -14.93
C GLU A 87 6.40 1.73 -13.93
N LEU A 88 6.21 2.87 -13.25
CA LEU A 88 5.02 3.09 -12.42
C LEU A 88 3.75 3.00 -13.26
N ALA A 89 3.73 3.65 -14.43
CA ALA A 89 2.60 3.59 -15.37
C ALA A 89 2.22 2.14 -15.72
N PHE A 90 3.23 1.33 -16.02
CA PHE A 90 3.04 -0.08 -16.34
C PHE A 90 2.44 -0.85 -15.16
N ILE A 91 2.95 -0.67 -13.95
CA ILE A 91 2.43 -1.35 -12.75
C ILE A 91 1.00 -0.89 -12.43
N LEU A 92 0.69 0.40 -12.55
CA LEU A 92 -0.66 0.92 -12.34
C LEU A 92 -1.66 0.32 -13.34
N SER A 93 -1.26 0.12 -14.60
CA SER A 93 -2.11 -0.59 -15.57
C SER A 93 -2.33 -2.07 -15.20
N LEU A 94 -1.36 -2.74 -14.59
CA LEU A 94 -1.55 -4.09 -14.06
C LEU A 94 -2.54 -4.08 -12.88
N ILE A 95 -2.37 -3.14 -11.94
CA ILE A 95 -3.29 -2.96 -10.81
C ILE A 95 -4.72 -2.70 -11.31
N GLU A 96 -4.90 -1.80 -12.27
CA GLU A 96 -6.21 -1.52 -12.87
C GLU A 96 -6.83 -2.78 -13.52
N SER A 97 -6.02 -3.58 -14.20
CA SER A 97 -6.46 -4.85 -14.80
C SER A 97 -6.90 -5.88 -13.75
N GLU A 98 -6.10 -6.06 -12.69
CA GLU A 98 -6.43 -6.99 -11.59
C GLU A 98 -7.69 -6.55 -10.85
N LEU A 99 -7.82 -5.25 -10.56
CA LEU A 99 -9.02 -4.70 -9.93
C LEU A 99 -10.27 -4.84 -10.80
N SER A 100 -10.13 -4.73 -12.13
CA SER A 100 -11.24 -4.95 -13.07
C SER A 100 -11.69 -6.42 -13.13
N ALA A 101 -10.78 -7.36 -12.85
CA ALA A 101 -11.07 -8.78 -12.75
C ALA A 101 -11.67 -9.17 -11.38
N MET A 102 -11.48 -8.32 -10.36
CA MET A 102 -11.96 -8.55 -9.01
C MET A 102 -13.49 -8.38 -8.93
N PRO A 103 -14.22 -9.27 -8.22
CA PRO A 103 -15.65 -9.07 -8.00
C PRO A 103 -15.89 -7.73 -7.28
N PRO A 104 -16.97 -7.01 -7.62
CA PRO A 104 -17.27 -5.71 -7.02
C PRO A 104 -17.41 -5.82 -5.51
N ALA A 105 -16.97 -4.78 -4.79
CA ALA A 105 -17.17 -4.67 -3.35
C ALA A 105 -18.67 -4.84 -3.01
N GLY A 106 -18.97 -5.70 -2.04
CA GLY A 106 -20.34 -6.03 -1.65
C GLY A 106 -20.98 -7.25 -2.35
N VAL A 107 -20.27 -7.97 -3.24
CA VAL A 107 -20.79 -9.22 -3.83
C VAL A 107 -19.78 -10.35 -3.69
N LEU A 108 -19.68 -10.93 -2.48
CA LEU A 108 -19.24 -12.31 -2.37
C LEU A 108 -20.49 -13.15 -2.59
N GLY A 109 -20.50 -14.00 -3.61
CA GLY A 109 -21.62 -14.90 -3.87
C GLY A 109 -21.98 -15.70 -2.62
N ASP A 110 -23.27 -16.02 -2.44
CA ASP A 110 -23.81 -16.74 -1.28
C ASP A 110 -22.84 -17.83 -0.78
N ALA A 111 -22.21 -17.61 0.38
CA ALA A 111 -21.40 -18.63 1.00
C ALA A 111 -22.34 -19.61 1.72
N GLU A 112 -22.48 -20.81 1.18
CA GLU A 112 -23.29 -21.86 1.79
C GLU A 112 -22.56 -22.44 3.00
N LEU A 113 -23.04 -22.09 4.20
CA LEU A 113 -22.57 -22.68 5.44
C LEU A 113 -23.08 -24.12 5.49
N SER A 114 -22.21 -25.06 5.14
CA SER A 114 -22.49 -26.48 5.15
C SER A 114 -21.68 -27.17 6.24
N GLY A 115 -22.30 -28.15 6.89
CA GLY A 115 -21.61 -29.04 7.82
C GLY A 115 -22.24 -30.44 7.81
N PRO A 116 -21.89 -31.31 8.75
CA PRO A 116 -22.15 -32.75 8.65
C PRO A 116 -23.64 -33.15 8.61
N TRP A 117 -24.55 -32.22 8.91
CA TRP A 117 -26.00 -32.42 8.92
C TRP A 117 -26.75 -31.64 7.83
N GLY A 118 -26.04 -31.02 6.88
CA GLY A 118 -26.61 -30.27 5.76
C GLY A 118 -26.25 -28.79 5.76
N VAL A 119 -27.10 -28.01 5.09
CA VAL A 119 -26.92 -26.57 4.90
C VAL A 119 -27.53 -25.83 6.09
N PHE A 120 -26.70 -25.14 6.86
CA PHE A 120 -27.08 -24.40 8.06
C PHE A 120 -27.52 -22.96 7.76
N GLY A 121 -27.10 -22.41 6.62
CA GLY A 121 -27.51 -21.08 6.20
C GLY A 121 -26.71 -20.57 4.99
N ARG A 122 -27.12 -19.41 4.47
CA ARG A 122 -26.32 -18.63 3.52
C ARG A 122 -25.81 -17.41 4.25
N LEU A 123 -24.49 -17.24 4.28
CA LEU A 123 -23.89 -16.03 4.79
C LEU A 123 -23.79 -15.05 3.63
N GLY A 124 -24.57 -13.95 3.71
CA GLY A 124 -24.35 -12.80 2.84
C GLY A 124 -23.04 -12.17 3.24
N LEU A 125 -22.00 -12.41 2.45
CA LEU A 125 -20.68 -11.84 2.69
C LEU A 125 -20.54 -10.60 1.80
N GLU A 126 -20.33 -9.47 2.44
CA GLU A 126 -19.99 -8.22 1.77
C GLU A 126 -18.53 -7.92 2.12
N ARG A 127 -17.71 -7.62 1.11
CA ARG A 127 -16.33 -7.18 1.34
C ARG A 127 -16.35 -5.82 2.04
N ASP A 128 -15.49 -5.64 3.04
CA ASP A 128 -15.35 -4.40 3.83
C ASP A 128 -16.57 -4.03 4.71
N VAL A 129 -17.48 -4.98 4.97
CA VAL A 129 -18.62 -4.79 5.89
C VAL A 129 -18.53 -5.76 7.05
N VAL A 130 -18.36 -5.22 8.26
CA VAL A 130 -18.50 -5.98 9.51
C VAL A 130 -19.96 -5.91 9.95
N PRO A 131 -20.70 -7.04 10.01
CA PRO A 131 -22.05 -7.05 10.54
C PRO A 131 -22.06 -6.54 11.99
N ALA A 132 -23.07 -5.77 12.37
CA ALA A 132 -23.20 -5.31 13.75
C ALA A 132 -23.37 -6.51 14.71
N ASP A 133 -22.59 -6.56 15.79
CA ASP A 133 -22.64 -7.60 16.85
C ASP A 133 -23.94 -7.61 17.67
N THR A 134 -24.93 -6.81 17.28
CA THR A 134 -26.23 -6.75 17.95
C THR A 134 -27.03 -8.02 17.70
N GLY A 135 -26.91 -8.99 18.61
CA GLY A 135 -27.79 -10.16 18.67
C GLY A 135 -27.11 -11.53 18.66
N LEU A 136 -25.79 -11.62 18.81
CA LEU A 136 -25.16 -12.91 19.11
C LEU A 136 -25.61 -13.39 20.51
N PRO A 137 -26.07 -14.65 20.66
CA PRO A 137 -26.58 -15.19 21.93
C PRO A 137 -25.51 -15.30 23.01
#